data_AF-A0A062HZ57-F1
#
_entry.id   AF-A0A062HZ57-F1
#
_cell.length_a   1.000
_cell.length_b   1.000
_cell.length_c   1.000
_cell.angle_alpha   90.00
_cell.angle_beta   90.00
_cell.angle_gamma   90.00
#
_symmetry.space_group_name_H-M   'P 1'
#
loop_
_entity.id
_entity.type
_entity.pdbx_description
1 polymer ?
#
loop_
_entity_poly.entity_id
_entity_poly.type
_entity_poly.pdbx_seq_one_letter_code
_entity_poly.pdbx_strand_id
1 'polypeptide(L)'
;MENLTAFSLFAIVASITPGPTNFIILSLSSHYKISKTLPVILGSCIGAALLVLVVGIGLGSTILAYPVIQKIMTWGGLIWLTVLAWKWLCCTNLSLKAYSTI
;
A
#
# COMPACT_ATOMS: atom_id res chain seq x y z
N MET A 1 15.07 -5.54 21.77
CA MET A 1 13.89 -4.70 22.07
C MET A 1 13.77 -3.48 21.15
N GLU A 2 14.82 -3.13 20.38
CA GLU A 2 14.81 -1.97 19.47
C GLU A 2 13.90 -2.13 18.24
N ASN A 3 13.76 -3.35 17.71
CA ASN A 3 12.97 -3.61 16.49
C ASN A 3 11.46 -3.43 16.69
N LEU A 4 10.95 -3.63 17.91
CA LEU A 4 9.52 -3.49 18.19
C LEU A 4 9.10 -2.01 18.11
N THR A 5 9.93 -1.11 18.61
CA THR A 5 9.69 0.34 18.54
C THR A 5 9.71 0.82 17.08
N ALA A 6 10.71 0.40 16.29
CA ALA A 6 10.78 0.73 14.87
C ALA A 6 9.58 0.19 14.08
N PHE A 7 9.14 -1.04 14.37
CA PHE A 7 7.95 -1.64 13.77
C PHE A 7 6.67 -0.90 14.16
N SER A 8 6.47 -0.56 15.44
CA SER A 8 5.30 0.18 15.90
C SER A 8 5.20 1.56 15.27
N LEU A 9 6.32 2.28 15.16
CA LEU A 9 6.37 3.57 14.45
C LEU A 9 6.03 3.43 12.97
N PHE A 10 6.60 2.42 12.30
CA PHE A 10 6.27 2.11 10.91
C PHE A 10 4.77 1.80 10.75
N ALA A 11 4.21 0.94 11.60
CA ALA A 11 2.81 0.54 11.53
C ALA A 11 1.85 1.73 11.74
N ILE A 12 2.16 2.63 12.68
CA ILE A 12 1.37 3.85 12.91
C ILE A 12 1.41 4.75 11.67
N VAL A 13 2.62 5.04 11.14
CA VAL A 13 2.77 5.90 9.95
C VAL A 13 2.11 5.27 8.72
N ALA A 14 2.30 3.97 8.50
CA ALA A 14 1.72 3.24 7.37
C ALA A 14 0.19 3.15 7.44
N SER A 15 -0.39 3.13 8.63
CA SER A 15 -1.85 3.11 8.83
C SER A 15 -2.49 4.49 8.62
N ILE A 16 -1.82 5.55 9.08
CA ILE A 16 -2.31 6.94 8.95
C ILE A 16 -2.13 7.47 7.53
N THR A 17 -1.09 7.03 6.80
CA THR A 17 -0.84 7.53 5.45
C THR A 17 -1.93 7.07 4.45
N PRO A 18 -2.38 7.96 3.55
CA PRO A 18 -3.33 7.61 2.50
C PRO A 18 -2.62 6.75 1.44
N GLY A 19 -2.41 5.47 1.75
CA GLY A 19 -1.89 4.48 0.81
C GLY A 19 -2.92 4.09 -0.24
N PRO A 20 -2.51 3.45 -1.36
CA PRO A 20 -3.42 3.06 -2.44
C PRO A 20 -4.56 2.17 -1.96
N THR A 21 -4.26 1.19 -1.08
CA THR A 21 -5.27 0.30 -0.50
C THR A 21 -6.26 1.04 0.40
N ASN A 22 -5.77 1.94 1.26
CA ASN A 22 -6.59 2.75 2.15
C ASN A 22 -7.48 3.72 1.33
N PHE A 23 -6.95 4.27 0.24
CA PHE A 23 -7.67 5.16 -0.67
C PHE A 23 -8.75 4.43 -1.46
N ILE A 24 -8.47 3.20 -1.94
CA ILE A 24 -9.46 2.34 -2.59
C ILE A 24 -10.62 2.07 -1.62
N ILE A 25 -10.34 1.68 -0.37
CA ILE A 25 -11.37 1.44 0.66
C ILE A 25 -12.16 2.73 0.96
N LEU A 26 -11.49 3.87 1.06
CA LEU A 26 -12.13 5.19 1.24
C LEU A 26 -13.10 5.51 0.11
N SER A 27 -12.68 5.31 -1.15
CA SER A 27 -13.54 5.54 -2.31
C SER A 27 -14.75 4.58 -2.34
N LEU A 28 -14.54 3.31 -1.97
CA LEU A 28 -15.60 2.31 -1.87
C LEU A 28 -16.60 2.66 -0.75
N SER A 29 -16.14 3.16 0.40
CA SER A 29 -17.01 3.60 1.50
C SER A 29 -17.86 4.83 1.16
N SER A 30 -17.38 5.70 0.26
CA SER A 30 -18.14 6.87 -0.19
C SER A 30 -19.28 6.48 -1.14
N HIS A 31 -19.06 5.46 -1.99
CA HIS A 31 -19.99 5.08 -3.06
C HIS A 31 -20.84 3.82 -2.77
N TYR A 32 -20.42 2.95 -1.85
CA TYR A 32 -21.06 1.66 -1.58
C TYR A 32 -21.48 1.52 -0.11
N LYS A 33 -22.49 0.66 0.12
CA LYS A 33 -22.94 0.30 1.47
C LYS A 33 -21.83 -0.43 2.23
N ILE A 34 -21.69 -0.11 3.51
CA ILE A 34 -20.69 -0.64 4.45
C ILE A 34 -20.57 -2.18 4.39
N SER A 35 -21.68 -2.89 4.19
CA SER A 35 -21.73 -4.35 4.08
C SER A 35 -20.91 -4.93 2.92
N LYS A 36 -20.69 -4.18 1.83
CA LYS A 36 -19.87 -4.60 0.68
C LYS A 36 -18.39 -4.21 0.85
N THR A 37 -18.10 -3.19 1.64
CA THR A 37 -16.74 -2.73 1.93
C THR A 37 -16.07 -3.55 3.04
N LEU A 38 -16.85 -4.06 4.01
CA LEU A 38 -16.35 -4.90 5.12
C LEU A 38 -15.44 -6.07 4.69
N PRO A 39 -15.82 -6.94 3.73
CA PRO A 39 -14.98 -8.06 3.33
C PRO A 39 -13.65 -7.61 2.68
N VAL A 40 -13.64 -6.46 2.00
CA VAL A 40 -12.43 -5.89 1.40
C VAL A 40 -11.49 -5.38 2.48
N ILE A 41 -12.02 -4.72 3.51
CA ILE A 41 -11.26 -4.26 4.67
C ILE A 41 -10.63 -5.45 5.39
N LEU A 42 -11.45 -6.46 5.74
CA LEU A 42 -10.97 -7.67 6.41
C LEU A 42 -9.92 -8.40 5.57
N GLY A 43 -10.13 -8.54 4.26
CA GLY A 43 -9.15 -9.12 3.35
C GLY A 43 -7.81 -8.39 3.37
N SER A 44 -7.82 -7.04 3.35
CA SER A 44 -6.60 -6.24 3.44
C SER A 44 -5.88 -6.40 4.78
N CYS A 45 -6.61 -6.41 5.90
CA CYS A 45 -6.06 -6.62 7.24
C CYS A 45 -5.43 -8.01 7.37
N ILE A 46 -6.13 -9.06 6.92
CA ILE A 46 -5.64 -10.45 6.96
C ILE A 46 -4.40 -10.58 6.06
N GLY A 47 -4.42 -10.00 4.85
CA GLY A 47 -3.27 -10.00 3.95
C GLY A 47 -2.04 -9.33 4.56
N ALA A 48 -2.21 -8.16 5.19
CA ALA A 48 -1.13 -7.46 5.88
C ALA A 48 -0.59 -8.28 7.07
N ALA A 49 -1.48 -8.84 7.89
CA ALA A 49 -1.10 -9.69 9.02
C ALA A 49 -0.34 -10.95 8.58
N LEU A 50 -0.80 -11.61 7.51
CA LEU A 50 -0.12 -12.75 6.90
C LEU A 50 1.26 -12.37 6.38
N LEU A 51 1.39 -11.25 5.66
CA LEU A 51 2.68 -10.79 5.16
C LEU A 51 3.66 -10.56 6.31
N VAL A 52 3.23 -9.86 7.37
CA VAL A 52 4.06 -9.62 8.56
C VAL A 52 4.45 -10.94 9.25
N LEU A 53 3.51 -11.88 9.38
CA LEU A 53 3.77 -13.20 9.96
C LEU A 53 4.81 -13.96 9.14
N VAL A 54 4.61 -14.04 7.83
CA VAL A 54 5.50 -14.71 6.86
C VAL A 54 6.91 -14.10 6.88
N VAL A 55 7.02 -12.77 6.93
CA VAL A 55 8.32 -12.09 7.06
C VAL A 55 8.94 -12.34 8.44
N GLY A 56 8.13 -12.33 9.49
CA GLY A 56 8.55 -12.50 10.89
C GLY A 56 9.04 -13.90 11.23
N ILE A 57 8.55 -14.96 10.58
CA ILE A 57 9.01 -16.35 10.78
C ILE A 57 10.38 -16.66 10.16
N GLY A 58 11.00 -15.72 9.43
CA GLY A 58 12.38 -15.87 8.93
C GLY A 58 12.60 -15.59 7.44
N LEU A 59 11.55 -15.30 6.67
CA LEU A 59 11.74 -14.82 5.30
C LEU A 59 12.38 -13.43 5.27
N GLY A 60 12.08 -12.57 6.25
CA GLY A 60 12.71 -11.25 6.37
C GLY A 60 14.22 -11.32 6.54
N SER A 61 14.71 -12.21 7.41
CA SER A 61 16.16 -12.42 7.61
C SER A 61 16.83 -13.03 6.38
N THR A 62 16.14 -13.92 5.67
CA THR A 62 16.64 -14.51 4.40
C THR A 62 16.80 -13.43 3.33
N ILE A 63 15.84 -12.53 3.19
CA ILE A 63 15.91 -11.42 2.22
C ILE A 63 17.05 -10.44 2.56
N LEU A 64 17.29 -10.19 3.86
CA LEU A 64 18.41 -9.35 4.32
C LEU A 64 19.79 -10.01 4.10
N ALA A 65 19.86 -11.35 4.09
CA ALA A 65 21.11 -12.07 3.82
C ALA A 65 21.55 -11.97 2.35
N TYR A 66 20.62 -11.69 1.42
CA TYR A 66 20.90 -11.58 -0.02
C TYR A 66 20.76 -10.13 -0.52
N PRO A 67 21.84 -9.33 -0.52
CA PRO A 67 21.78 -7.91 -0.87
C PRO A 67 21.33 -7.64 -2.31
N VAL A 68 21.49 -8.61 -3.21
CA VAL A 68 21.03 -8.51 -4.61
C VAL A 68 19.50 -8.48 -4.70
N ILE A 69 18.81 -9.34 -3.95
CA ILE A 69 17.34 -9.42 -3.94
C ILE A 69 16.75 -8.14 -3.36
N GLN A 70 17.33 -7.66 -2.25
CA GLN A 70 16.95 -6.39 -1.64
C GLN A 70 17.09 -5.23 -2.64
N LYS A 71 18.21 -5.17 -3.38
CA LYS A 71 18.46 -4.11 -4.37
C LYS A 71 17.44 -4.15 -5.51
N ILE A 72 17.14 -5.34 -6.04
CA ILE A 72 16.13 -5.51 -7.10
C ILE A 72 14.74 -5.10 -6.60
N MET A 73 14.34 -5.51 -5.39
CA MET A 73 13.06 -5.10 -4.80
C MET A 73 12.97 -3.58 -4.61
N THR A 74 14.03 -2.94 -4.12
CA THR A 74 14.05 -1.48 -3.92
C THR A 74 13.93 -0.74 -5.24
N TRP A 75 14.74 -1.10 -6.24
CA TRP A 75 14.69 -0.43 -7.55
C TRP A 75 13.40 -0.74 -8.31
N GLY A 76 12.91 -1.98 -8.25
CA GLY A 76 11.64 -2.37 -8.84
C GLY A 76 10.46 -1.63 -8.21
N GLY A 77 10.44 -1.55 -6.87
CA GLY A 77 9.43 -0.79 -6.12
C GLY A 77 9.48 0.70 -6.43
N LEU A 78 10.69 1.28 -6.50
CA LEU A 78 10.87 2.69 -6.87
C LEU A 78 10.32 2.97 -8.28
N ILE A 79 10.74 2.20 -9.29
CA ILE A 79 10.25 2.34 -10.67
C ILE A 79 8.73 2.19 -10.72
N TRP A 80 8.19 1.18 -10.04
CA TRP A 80 6.74 0.94 -10.00
C TRP A 80 5.99 2.12 -9.38
N LEU A 81 6.43 2.63 -8.24
CA LEU A 81 5.81 3.77 -7.58
C LEU A 81 5.93 5.05 -8.40
N THR A 82 7.08 5.28 -9.05
CA THR A 82 7.26 6.42 -9.97
C THR A 82 6.31 6.32 -11.17
N VAL A 83 6.18 5.15 -11.79
CA VAL A 83 5.23 4.92 -12.89
C VAL A 83 3.80 5.11 -12.41
N LEU A 84 3.46 4.60 -11.23
CA LEU A 84 2.13 4.76 -10.65
C LEU A 84 1.81 6.24 -10.43
N ALA A 85 2.70 6.99 -9.77
CA ALA A 85 2.55 8.42 -9.55
C ALA A 85 2.40 9.20 -10.87
N TRP A 86 3.19 8.86 -11.89
CA TRP A 86 3.08 9.45 -13.22
C TRP A 86 1.70 9.22 -13.85
N LYS A 87 1.16 7.99 -13.72
CA LYS A 87 -0.19 7.67 -14.20
C LYS A 87 -1.27 8.50 -13.49
N TRP A 88 -1.20 8.66 -12.17
CA TRP A 88 -2.16 9.48 -11.42
C TRP A 88 -2.13 10.95 -11.86
N LEU A 89 -0.94 11.51 -12.07
CA LEU A 89 -0.77 12.90 -12.52
C LEU A 89 -1.26 13.10 -13.96
N CYS A 90 -0.95 12.19 -14.88
CA CYS A 90 -1.38 12.29 -16.28
C CYS A 90 -2.89 12.05 -16.45
N CYS A 91 -3.51 11.11 -15.73
CA CYS A 91 -4.95 10.84 -15.84
C CYS A 91 -5.82 11.92 -15.18
N THR A 92 -5.32 12.65 -14.17
CA THR A 92 -6.04 13.76 -13.53
C THR A 92 -6.39 14.87 -14.54
N ASN A 93 -5.56 15.08 -15.57
CA ASN A 93 -5.79 16.11 -16.58
C ASN A 93 -6.99 15.84 -17.52
N LEU A 94 -7.40 14.58 -17.72
CA LEU A 94 -8.56 14.26 -18.57
C LEU A 94 -9.90 14.43 -17.83
N SER A 95 -9.94 14.17 -16.52
CA SER A 95 -11.18 14.25 -15.72
C SER A 95 -11.67 15.70 -15.56
N LEU A 96 -10.74 16.65 -15.41
CA LEU A 96 -11.08 18.08 -15.31
C LEU A 96 -11.61 18.67 -16.62
N LYS A 97 -11.19 18.14 -17.77
CA LYS A 97 -11.69 18.58 -19.09
C LYS A 97 -13.14 18.14 -19.35
N ALA A 98 -13.52 16.96 -18.86
CA ALA A 98 -14.86 16.40 -19.02
C ALA A 98 -15.90 17.04 -18.06
N TYR A 99 -15.48 17.56 -16.90
CA TYR A 99 -16.37 18.24 -15.95
C TYR A 99 -16.60 19.73 -16.27
N SER A 100 -15.71 20.38 -17.02
CA SER A 100 -15.88 21.79 -17.42
C SER A 100 -16.64 21.98 -18.75
N THR A 101 -17.14 20.89 -19.34
CA THR A 101 -17.95 20.91 -20.59
C THR A 101 -19.43 20.57 -20.35
N ILE A 102 -19.84 20.50 -19.07
CA ILE A 102 -21.23 20.43 -18.60
C ILE A 102 -21.49 21.72 -17.83
#